data_AF-W0RRL4-F1
#
_entry.id   AF-W0RRL4-F1
#
_cell.length_a   1.000
_cell.length_b   1.000
_cell.length_c   1.000
_cell.angle_alpha   90.00
_cell.angle_beta   90.00
_cell.angle_gamma   90.00
#
_symmetry.space_group_name_H-M   'P 1'
#
loop_
_entity.id
_entity.type
_entity.pdbx_description
1 polymer ?
#
loop_
_entity_poly.entity_id
_entity_poly.type
_entity_poly.pdbx_seq_one_letter_code
_entity_poly.pdbx_strand_id
1 'polypeptide(L)'
;MAHRIEPQRTQRTQRTPTTTGVVLLCVLRVLCGSSSLGAQPVDTAFRQLLTSGKPAPAPPAWRALIGEYGATDSDTLFVLERDGRLTTLRHGTYAALTEVAPDTFLLADGRLTVERAGGKVAAVSVGGARLPKRALGTEDGSQFTITPLRPVAELRREALAATPPHEQGPFRPSDLVAVTTFDTTVHLDVRYATRNNFMRTPFYSSARAFLQRPAAEALGRASAMLRPFGYGLLVHDAYRPWYVTKMFWEGTPVPQRVFVADPAQGSRHNRGEAVDLTLYDLRTGKPAEMTGGYDEMTARSYPVYPGGTSLQRWQRDLLRVAMESVGFTVYDAEWWHFDFKDWRSYPIGTQTFEQLDTRDSGLGTRRGAVPESRVPRPESRPLQP
;
A
#
# COMPACT_ATOMS: atom_id res chain seq x y z
N MET A 1 2.61 61.15 67.01
CA MET A 1 1.93 60.07 67.74
C MET A 1 1.65 58.94 66.76
N ALA A 2 1.90 57.71 67.21
CA ALA A 2 1.82 56.43 66.51
C ALA A 2 0.47 56.22 65.77
N HIS A 3 0.30 55.39 64.74
CA HIS A 3 0.73 54.00 64.60
C HIS A 3 0.78 53.56 63.13
N ARG A 4 1.65 52.58 62.89
CA ARG A 4 1.92 51.79 61.68
C ARG A 4 0.80 50.77 61.44
N ILE A 5 0.32 50.61 60.19
CA ILE A 5 -0.53 49.49 59.76
C ILE A 5 -0.07 49.01 58.38
N GLU A 6 0.33 47.73 58.31
CA GLU A 6 0.60 46.92 57.11
C GLU A 6 -0.69 46.51 56.39
N PRO A 7 -0.69 46.31 55.06
CA PRO A 7 -1.83 45.72 54.36
C PRO A 7 -1.71 44.19 54.28
N GLN A 8 -2.73 43.51 54.81
CA GLN A 8 -2.92 42.07 54.71
C GLN A 8 -3.58 41.63 53.39
N ARG A 9 -3.02 40.54 52.86
CA ARG A 9 -3.57 39.52 51.96
C ARG A 9 -5.09 39.30 52.05
N THR A 10 -5.75 39.27 50.90
CA THR A 10 -7.06 38.63 50.71
C THR A 10 -6.91 37.22 50.11
N GLN A 11 -7.62 36.28 50.73
CA GLN A 11 -7.80 34.87 50.33
C GLN A 11 -8.82 34.80 49.16
N ARG A 12 -8.50 34.08 48.07
CA ARG A 12 -8.86 32.68 47.77
C ARG A 12 -10.37 32.43 47.58
N THR A 13 -10.78 32.29 46.32
CA THR A 13 -11.88 31.40 45.93
C THR A 13 -11.35 30.42 44.88
N GLN A 14 -11.45 29.14 45.23
CA GLN A 14 -11.06 27.98 44.42
C GLN A 14 -12.07 27.77 43.28
N ARG A 15 -11.58 27.55 42.06
CA ARG A 15 -12.15 26.59 41.09
C ARG A 15 -11.03 26.07 40.17
N THR A 16 -10.87 24.76 40.14
CA THR A 16 -10.18 23.97 39.11
C THR A 16 -11.15 22.85 38.69
N PRO A 17 -10.86 22.06 37.64
CA PRO A 17 -10.41 22.43 36.30
C PRO A 17 -11.25 21.71 35.22
N THR A 18 -11.15 22.12 33.96
CA THR A 18 -11.40 21.17 32.85
C THR A 18 -10.30 21.28 31.82
N THR A 19 -9.38 20.34 31.96
CA THR A 19 -8.42 19.86 30.98
C THR A 19 -9.12 19.59 29.65
N THR A 20 -8.63 20.15 28.55
CA THR A 20 -8.45 19.49 27.23
C THR A 20 -7.83 20.53 26.30
N GLY A 21 -6.63 20.28 25.78
CA GLY A 21 -6.12 21.08 24.66
C GLY A 21 -4.62 21.35 24.67
N VAL A 22 -3.77 20.33 24.84
CA VAL A 22 -2.37 20.41 24.36
C VAL A 22 -1.88 19.00 24.00
N VAL A 23 -2.27 18.50 22.82
CA VAL A 23 -1.54 17.42 22.12
C VAL A 23 -1.64 17.66 20.60
N LEU A 24 -0.94 18.68 20.08
CA LEU A 24 -0.74 18.83 18.63
C LEU A 24 0.60 19.50 18.26
N LEU A 25 1.62 19.43 19.13
CA LEU A 25 2.88 20.15 18.88
C LEU A 25 4.16 19.30 18.88
N CYS A 26 4.07 17.99 18.64
CA CYS A 26 5.27 17.13 18.58
C CYS A 26 5.55 16.43 17.24
N VAL A 27 4.80 16.65 16.17
CA VAL A 27 5.07 15.98 14.86
C VAL A 27 5.88 16.86 13.88
N LEU A 28 6.15 18.14 14.20
CA LEU A 28 6.81 19.08 13.26
C LEU A 28 8.30 19.41 13.56
N ARG A 29 9.00 18.66 14.43
CA ARG A 29 10.37 18.99 14.85
C ARG A 29 11.46 17.96 14.46
N VAL A 30 11.42 17.43 13.24
CA VAL A 30 12.58 16.74 12.63
C VAL A 30 13.25 17.58 11.52
N LEU A 31 12.77 18.80 11.23
CA LEU A 31 13.41 19.69 10.27
C LEU A 31 13.87 20.98 10.96
N CYS A 32 15.00 20.92 11.65
CA CYS A 32 15.78 22.12 11.99
C CYS A 32 17.11 22.07 11.26
N GLY A 33 17.04 22.39 9.97
CA GLY A 33 18.13 22.88 9.14
C GLY A 33 17.53 23.98 8.27
N SER A 34 17.76 25.22 8.66
CA SER A 34 17.22 26.42 8.03
C SER A 34 17.69 26.56 6.59
N SER A 35 16.75 26.48 5.64
CA SER A 35 16.86 27.05 4.29
C SER A 35 15.43 27.27 3.78
N SER A 36 15.09 28.53 3.47
CA SER A 36 13.82 28.91 2.85
C SER A 36 13.78 28.39 1.41
N LEU A 37 13.36 27.15 1.23
CA LEU A 37 12.98 26.57 -0.05
C LEU A 37 11.46 26.37 -0.02
N GLY A 38 10.77 26.74 -1.11
CA GLY A 38 9.32 26.49 -1.24
C GLY A 38 8.99 25.04 -0.89
N ALA A 39 7.81 24.82 -0.29
CA ALA A 39 7.35 23.48 0.07
C ALA A 39 7.43 22.56 -1.17
N GLN A 40 8.05 21.40 -1.02
CA GLN A 40 8.13 20.44 -2.11
C GLN A 40 6.71 20.01 -2.54
N PRO A 41 6.50 19.52 -3.79
CA PRO A 41 5.18 19.09 -4.24
C PRO A 41 4.51 18.09 -3.29
N VAL A 42 5.30 17.19 -2.71
CA VAL A 42 4.83 16.19 -1.74
C VAL A 42 4.38 16.84 -0.42
N ASP A 43 5.12 17.83 0.10
CA ASP A 43 4.70 18.58 1.29
C ASP A 43 3.38 19.31 1.07
N THR A 44 3.17 19.84 -0.14
CA THR A 44 1.94 20.55 -0.51
C THR A 44 0.76 19.58 -0.58
N ALA A 45 0.93 18.43 -1.24
CA ALA A 45 -0.10 17.39 -1.31
C ALA A 45 -0.46 16.82 0.06
N PHE A 46 0.55 16.56 0.90
CA PHE A 46 0.35 16.08 2.27
C PHE A 46 -0.41 17.11 3.12
N ARG A 47 -0.06 18.40 3.02
CA ARG A 47 -0.81 19.48 3.68
C ARG A 47 -2.24 19.58 3.17
N GLN A 48 -2.47 19.46 1.87
CA GLN A 48 -3.81 19.50 1.30
C GLN A 48 -4.68 18.36 1.85
N LEU A 49 -4.15 17.12 1.85
CA LEU A 49 -4.82 15.95 2.45
C LEU A 49 -5.12 16.12 3.94
N LEU A 50 -4.19 16.73 4.68
CA LEU A 50 -4.38 17.07 6.09
C LEU A 50 -5.51 18.10 6.29
N THR A 51 -5.63 19.07 5.38
CA THR A 51 -6.65 20.12 5.50
C THR A 51 -8.05 19.69 5.04
N SER A 52 -8.17 18.73 4.12
CA SER A 52 -9.48 18.30 3.59
C SER A 52 -10.24 17.36 4.53
N GLY A 53 -9.57 16.78 5.54
CA GLY A 53 -10.15 15.81 6.46
C GLY A 53 -10.45 14.45 5.81
N LYS A 54 -10.65 13.42 6.65
CA LYS A 54 -11.01 12.07 6.19
C LYS A 54 -12.49 12.03 5.78
N PRO A 55 -12.85 11.68 4.54
CA PRO A 55 -14.24 11.58 4.11
C PRO A 55 -15.02 10.51 4.90
N ALA A 56 -16.31 10.72 5.10
CA ALA A 56 -17.19 9.72 5.68
C ALA A 56 -17.40 8.54 4.70
N PRO A 57 -17.66 7.32 5.19
CA PRO A 57 -18.09 6.21 4.33
C PRO A 57 -19.37 6.57 3.56
N ALA A 58 -19.42 6.16 2.29
CA ALA A 58 -20.63 6.32 1.49
C ALA A 58 -21.81 5.51 2.08
N PRO A 59 -23.05 6.02 2.00
CA PRO A 59 -24.24 5.27 2.38
C PRO A 59 -24.29 3.86 1.74
N PRO A 60 -24.64 2.80 2.49
CA PRO A 60 -24.68 1.43 1.96
C PRO A 60 -25.58 1.28 0.73
N ALA A 61 -26.70 2.01 0.68
CA ALA A 61 -27.64 2.01 -0.44
C ALA A 61 -27.00 2.45 -1.78
N TRP A 62 -25.96 3.29 -1.73
CA TRP A 62 -25.29 3.77 -2.94
C TRP A 62 -24.25 2.79 -3.48
N ARG A 63 -23.75 1.85 -2.66
CA ARG A 63 -22.67 0.94 -3.08
C ARG A 63 -23.02 0.15 -4.34
N ALA A 64 -24.26 -0.30 -4.46
CA ALA A 64 -24.72 -1.04 -5.63
C ALA A 64 -24.82 -0.17 -6.90
N LEU A 65 -24.95 1.16 -6.74
CA LEU A 65 -25.03 2.13 -7.85
C LEU A 65 -23.64 2.58 -8.31
N ILE A 66 -22.66 2.63 -7.42
CA ILE A 66 -21.30 3.04 -7.76
C ILE A 66 -20.68 2.04 -8.74
N GLY A 67 -20.04 2.56 -9.78
CA GLY A 67 -19.40 1.78 -10.82
C GLY A 67 -19.41 2.49 -12.17
N GLU A 68 -19.04 1.74 -13.20
CA GLU A 68 -19.01 2.22 -14.58
C GLU A 68 -20.19 1.65 -15.38
N TYR A 69 -20.72 2.47 -16.27
CA TYR A 69 -21.85 2.14 -17.14
C TYR A 69 -21.53 2.53 -18.57
N GLY A 70 -21.91 1.68 -19.52
CA GLY A 70 -21.66 1.87 -20.95
C GLY A 70 -21.07 0.62 -21.61
N ALA A 71 -21.09 0.60 -22.95
CA ALA A 71 -20.60 -0.54 -23.74
C ALA A 71 -19.11 -0.44 -24.08
N THR A 72 -18.55 0.77 -24.11
CA THR A 72 -17.17 1.05 -24.53
C THR A 72 -16.50 2.05 -23.59
N ASP A 73 -15.18 2.11 -23.59
CA ASP A 73 -14.42 3.08 -22.80
C ASP A 73 -14.76 4.53 -23.16
N SER A 74 -14.96 4.81 -24.45
CA SER A 74 -15.29 6.14 -24.97
C SER A 74 -16.66 6.68 -24.54
N ASP A 75 -17.57 5.80 -24.11
CA ASP A 75 -18.93 6.16 -23.70
C ASP A 75 -19.19 5.89 -22.21
N THR A 76 -18.13 5.75 -21.43
CA THR A 76 -18.26 5.39 -20.01
C THR A 76 -18.87 6.54 -19.20
N LEU A 77 -20.00 6.24 -18.56
CA LEU A 77 -20.58 7.02 -17.47
C LEU A 77 -20.13 6.40 -16.15
N PHE A 78 -19.38 7.14 -15.36
CA PHE A 78 -19.12 6.76 -13.97
C PHE A 78 -20.30 7.22 -13.11
N VAL A 79 -20.79 6.34 -12.23
CA VAL A 79 -21.56 6.74 -11.06
C VAL A 79 -20.64 6.54 -9.86
N LEU A 80 -20.42 7.59 -9.09
CA LEU A 80 -19.48 7.59 -7.97
C LEU A 80 -20.05 8.37 -6.78
N GLU A 81 -19.51 8.15 -5.59
CA GLU A 81 -19.76 9.05 -4.46
C GLU A 81 -18.64 10.11 -4.45
N ARG A 82 -19.05 11.37 -4.41
CA ARG A 82 -18.18 12.53 -4.34
C ARG A 82 -18.72 13.53 -3.32
N ASP A 83 -17.90 13.88 -2.35
CA ASP A 83 -18.18 14.90 -1.33
C ASP A 83 -19.53 14.70 -0.62
N GLY A 84 -19.86 13.44 -0.32
CA GLY A 84 -21.10 13.06 0.34
C GLY A 84 -22.33 13.03 -0.58
N ARG A 85 -22.15 13.07 -1.90
CA ARG A 85 -23.24 13.02 -2.90
C ARG A 85 -22.99 11.96 -3.97
N LEU A 86 -24.03 11.26 -4.36
CA LEU A 86 -23.98 10.44 -5.58
C LEU A 86 -23.84 11.38 -6.78
N THR A 87 -22.91 11.09 -7.67
CA THR A 87 -22.46 11.98 -8.74
C THR A 87 -22.17 11.16 -9.98
N THR A 88 -22.50 11.68 -11.16
CA THR A 88 -22.01 11.14 -12.42
C THR A 88 -20.73 11.84 -12.86
N LEU A 89 -19.87 11.11 -13.54
CA LEU A 89 -18.75 11.68 -14.30
C LEU A 89 -18.81 11.11 -15.72
N ARG A 90 -18.87 12.00 -16.72
CA ARG A 90 -18.82 11.64 -18.14
C ARG A 90 -18.08 12.74 -18.89
N HIS A 91 -17.13 12.37 -19.75
CA HIS A 91 -16.33 13.31 -20.55
C HIS A 91 -15.73 14.47 -19.73
N GLY A 92 -15.23 14.17 -18.52
CA GLY A 92 -14.63 15.16 -17.62
C GLY A 92 -15.61 16.06 -16.85
N THR A 93 -16.93 15.92 -17.08
CA THR A 93 -17.95 16.73 -16.42
C THR A 93 -18.60 15.96 -15.27
N TYR A 94 -18.67 16.59 -14.10
CA TYR A 94 -19.38 16.06 -12.93
C TYR A 94 -20.81 16.61 -12.85
N ALA A 95 -21.78 15.75 -12.55
CA ALA A 95 -23.14 16.18 -12.25
C ALA A 95 -23.69 15.46 -11.01
N ALA A 96 -24.12 16.22 -10.01
CA ALA A 96 -24.70 15.67 -8.79
C ALA A 96 -26.07 15.04 -9.07
N LEU A 97 -26.32 13.88 -8.46
CA LEU A 97 -27.60 13.19 -8.52
C LEU A 97 -28.44 13.54 -7.29
N THR A 98 -29.72 13.81 -7.52
CA THR A 98 -30.72 14.01 -6.46
C THR A 98 -31.79 12.94 -6.59
N GLU A 99 -31.89 12.05 -5.60
CA GLU A 99 -32.92 11.01 -5.58
C GLU A 99 -34.30 11.66 -5.39
N VAL A 100 -35.24 11.34 -6.29
CA VAL A 100 -36.62 11.86 -6.24
C VAL A 100 -37.67 10.76 -6.11
N ALA A 101 -37.29 9.53 -6.41
CA ALA A 101 -38.03 8.31 -6.15
C ALA A 101 -37.02 7.14 -6.13
N PRO A 102 -37.38 5.97 -5.58
CA PRO A 102 -36.52 4.80 -5.65
C PRO A 102 -36.00 4.55 -7.08
N ASP A 103 -34.69 4.34 -7.21
CA ASP A 103 -34.02 4.09 -8.49
C ASP A 103 -34.18 5.22 -9.53
N THR A 104 -34.59 6.43 -9.11
CA THR A 104 -34.81 7.58 -9.97
C THR A 104 -34.15 8.84 -9.42
N PHE A 105 -33.24 9.41 -10.21
CA PHE A 105 -32.41 10.53 -9.83
C PHE A 105 -32.52 11.67 -10.86
N LEU A 106 -32.57 12.91 -10.39
CA LEU A 106 -32.44 14.10 -11.23
C LEU A 106 -30.97 14.44 -11.49
N LEU A 107 -30.71 14.84 -12.73
CA LEU A 107 -29.50 15.49 -13.21
C LEU A 107 -29.84 16.96 -13.55
N ALA A 108 -28.83 17.81 -13.75
CA ALA A 108 -29.06 19.20 -14.14
C ALA A 108 -29.86 19.34 -15.47
N ASP A 109 -29.67 18.39 -16.38
CA ASP A 109 -30.21 18.38 -17.75
C ASP A 109 -31.14 17.18 -18.03
N GLY A 110 -31.55 16.44 -17.00
CA GLY A 110 -32.41 15.28 -17.22
C GLY A 110 -32.61 14.39 -16.01
N ARG A 111 -32.72 13.08 -16.29
CA ARG A 111 -33.02 12.05 -15.29
C ARG A 111 -32.17 10.82 -15.55
N LEU A 112 -31.71 10.21 -14.47
CA LEU A 112 -31.12 8.89 -14.44
C LEU A 112 -32.09 7.92 -13.79
N THR A 113 -32.41 6.82 -14.46
CA THR A 113 -33.19 5.71 -13.89
C THR A 113 -32.37 4.45 -13.83
N VAL A 114 -32.46 3.70 -12.74
CA VAL A 114 -31.72 2.46 -12.51
C VAL A 114 -32.58 1.28 -12.95
N GLU A 115 -31.98 0.38 -13.73
CA GLU A 115 -32.59 -0.88 -14.12
C GLU A 115 -31.97 -2.01 -13.30
N ARG A 116 -32.83 -2.85 -12.71
CA ARG A 116 -32.41 -4.01 -11.93
C ARG A 116 -32.81 -5.31 -12.61
N ALA A 117 -31.89 -6.28 -12.62
CA ALA A 117 -32.16 -7.64 -13.04
C ALA A 117 -31.79 -8.59 -11.88
N GLY A 118 -32.74 -9.42 -11.44
CA GLY A 118 -32.53 -10.32 -10.30
C GLY A 118 -32.15 -9.57 -9.00
N GLY A 119 -32.67 -8.35 -8.79
CA GLY A 119 -32.37 -7.50 -7.63
C GLY A 119 -31.04 -6.75 -7.69
N LYS A 120 -30.14 -7.09 -8.63
CA LYS A 120 -28.88 -6.39 -8.86
C LYS A 120 -29.05 -5.25 -9.86
N VAL A 121 -28.25 -4.20 -9.71
CA VAL A 121 -28.18 -3.10 -10.69
C VAL A 121 -27.55 -3.62 -11.97
N ALA A 122 -28.31 -3.63 -13.07
CA ALA A 122 -27.90 -4.17 -14.36
C ALA A 122 -27.56 -3.08 -15.38
N ALA A 123 -28.23 -1.93 -15.30
CA ALA A 123 -28.00 -0.79 -16.18
C ALA A 123 -28.51 0.50 -15.54
N VAL A 124 -28.15 1.63 -16.14
CA VAL A 124 -28.82 2.92 -15.92
C VAL A 124 -29.30 3.46 -17.26
N SER A 125 -30.35 4.27 -17.25
CA SER A 125 -30.80 5.00 -18.42
C SER A 125 -30.71 6.51 -18.17
N VAL A 126 -30.08 7.23 -19.10
CA VAL A 126 -29.93 8.69 -19.04
C VAL A 126 -30.40 9.27 -20.37
N GLY A 127 -31.38 10.17 -20.35
CA GLY A 127 -31.92 10.77 -21.58
C GLY A 127 -32.50 9.74 -22.57
N GLY A 128 -33.00 8.60 -22.07
CA GLY A 128 -33.51 7.50 -22.89
C GLY A 128 -32.45 6.52 -23.41
N ALA A 129 -31.15 6.83 -23.26
CA ALA A 129 -30.06 5.91 -23.62
C ALA A 129 -29.78 4.94 -22.46
N ARG A 130 -29.87 3.63 -22.74
CA ARG A 130 -29.57 2.57 -21.78
C ARG A 130 -28.07 2.25 -21.77
N LEU A 131 -27.45 2.35 -20.60
CA LEU A 131 -26.03 2.09 -20.35
C LEU A 131 -25.89 0.88 -19.42
N PRO A 132 -25.42 -0.29 -19.90
CA PRO A 132 -25.26 -1.47 -19.07
C PRO A 132 -24.16 -1.24 -18.03
N LYS A 133 -24.33 -1.81 -16.83
CA LYS A 133 -23.29 -1.79 -15.80
C LYS A 133 -22.11 -2.66 -16.26
N ARG A 134 -20.90 -2.11 -16.17
CA ARG A 134 -19.67 -2.82 -16.54
C ARG A 134 -19.26 -3.76 -15.40
N ALA A 135 -18.92 -5.00 -15.75
CA ALA A 135 -18.36 -5.97 -14.82
C ALA A 135 -16.85 -5.74 -14.70
N LEU A 136 -16.43 -4.96 -13.70
CA LEU A 136 -15.03 -4.63 -13.44
C LEU A 136 -14.56 -5.22 -12.11
N GLY A 137 -13.42 -5.92 -12.16
CA GLY A 137 -12.84 -6.53 -10.98
C GLY A 137 -13.74 -7.61 -10.39
N THR A 138 -13.88 -7.60 -9.07
CA THR A 138 -14.76 -8.50 -8.32
C THR A 138 -15.89 -7.71 -7.64
N GLU A 139 -17.11 -8.27 -7.66
CA GLU A 139 -18.30 -7.60 -7.09
C GLU A 139 -18.33 -7.60 -5.55
N ASP A 140 -17.66 -8.56 -4.92
CA ASP A 140 -17.73 -8.88 -3.49
C ASP A 140 -16.43 -8.62 -2.73
N GLY A 141 -15.42 -8.03 -3.39
CA GLY A 141 -14.10 -7.84 -2.81
C GLY A 141 -13.27 -9.12 -2.73
N SER A 142 -13.71 -10.21 -3.39
CA SER A 142 -12.86 -11.38 -3.60
C SER A 142 -11.63 -11.03 -4.43
N GLN A 143 -10.61 -11.89 -4.35
CA GLN A 143 -9.39 -11.72 -5.12
C GLN A 143 -9.69 -11.84 -6.63
N PHE A 144 -9.23 -10.85 -7.41
CA PHE A 144 -9.25 -10.94 -8.86
C PHE A 144 -8.42 -12.14 -9.32
N THR A 145 -8.91 -12.89 -10.31
CA THR A 145 -8.19 -14.07 -10.84
C THR A 145 -8.27 -14.15 -12.36
N ILE A 146 -7.22 -14.69 -12.95
CA ILE A 146 -7.14 -15.02 -14.38
C ILE A 146 -7.18 -16.54 -14.57
N THR A 147 -7.44 -16.95 -15.81
CA THR A 147 -7.10 -18.30 -16.26
C THR A 147 -5.69 -18.25 -16.86
N PRO A 148 -4.69 -18.91 -16.27
CA PRO A 148 -3.35 -18.93 -16.84
C PRO A 148 -3.33 -19.53 -18.24
N LEU A 149 -2.51 -18.97 -19.14
CA LEU A 149 -2.34 -19.46 -20.51
C LEU A 149 -1.81 -20.90 -20.58
N ARG A 150 -1.09 -21.35 -19.54
CA ARG A 150 -0.45 -22.66 -19.42
C ARG A 150 -0.58 -23.20 -17.99
N PRO A 151 -0.51 -24.52 -17.78
CA PRO A 151 -0.51 -25.10 -16.44
C PRO A 151 0.58 -24.52 -15.54
N VAL A 152 0.21 -24.05 -14.34
CA VAL A 152 1.16 -23.36 -13.43
C VAL A 152 2.34 -24.24 -13.02
N ALA A 153 2.15 -25.57 -12.95
CA ALA A 153 3.22 -26.51 -12.65
C ALA A 153 4.30 -26.57 -13.75
N GLU A 154 3.90 -26.46 -15.02
CA GLU A 154 4.80 -26.42 -16.17
C GLU A 154 5.59 -25.11 -16.18
N LEU A 155 4.88 -23.98 -16.01
CA LEU A 155 5.49 -22.65 -15.87
C LEU A 155 6.55 -22.62 -14.77
N ARG A 156 6.28 -23.24 -13.62
CA ARG A 156 7.22 -23.30 -12.49
C ARG A 156 8.49 -24.03 -12.86
N ARG A 157 8.36 -25.24 -13.43
CA ARG A 157 9.50 -26.08 -13.81
C ARG A 157 10.42 -25.35 -14.79
N GLU A 158 9.83 -24.70 -15.80
CA GLU A 158 10.59 -23.95 -16.81
C GLU A 158 11.23 -22.70 -16.23
N ALA A 159 10.51 -21.94 -15.41
CA ALA A 159 11.03 -20.73 -14.81
C ALA A 159 12.17 -20.99 -13.82
N LEU A 160 12.12 -22.08 -13.05
CA LEU A 160 13.20 -22.50 -12.16
C LEU A 160 14.44 -23.00 -12.91
N ALA A 161 14.28 -23.55 -14.11
CA ALA A 161 15.38 -23.98 -14.96
C ALA A 161 16.00 -22.82 -15.78
N ALA A 162 15.30 -21.69 -15.89
CA ALA A 162 15.74 -20.54 -16.66
C ALA A 162 16.71 -19.66 -15.87
N THR A 163 17.50 -18.86 -16.59
CA THR A 163 18.41 -17.86 -16.03
C THR A 163 17.89 -16.45 -16.35
N PRO A 164 17.97 -15.47 -15.42
CA PRO A 164 17.61 -14.09 -15.71
C PRO A 164 18.48 -13.50 -16.82
N PRO A 165 18.05 -12.39 -17.44
CA PRO A 165 18.90 -11.64 -18.38
C PRO A 165 20.21 -11.23 -17.68
N HIS A 166 21.31 -11.29 -18.42
CA HIS A 166 22.61 -10.90 -17.91
C HIS A 166 22.69 -9.38 -17.76
N GLU A 167 23.04 -8.90 -16.56
CA GLU A 167 23.21 -7.48 -16.29
C GLU A 167 24.67 -7.15 -16.00
N GLN A 168 25.10 -5.98 -16.47
CA GLN A 168 26.38 -5.37 -16.08
C GLN A 168 26.11 -3.97 -15.58
N GLY A 169 26.76 -3.59 -14.49
CA GLY A 169 26.61 -2.26 -13.92
C GLY A 169 27.29 -2.14 -12.56
N PRO A 170 27.51 -0.92 -12.06
CA PRO A 170 28.02 -0.67 -10.73
C PRO A 170 26.92 -0.95 -9.69
N PHE A 171 26.63 -2.23 -9.49
CA PHE A 171 25.61 -2.66 -8.55
C PHE A 171 26.12 -2.61 -7.10
N ARG A 172 25.23 -2.20 -6.20
CA ARG A 172 25.44 -2.30 -4.76
C ARG A 172 25.33 -3.77 -4.32
N PRO A 173 26.08 -4.20 -3.30
CA PRO A 173 25.81 -5.47 -2.64
C PRO A 173 24.37 -5.51 -2.13
N SER A 174 23.71 -6.65 -2.33
CA SER A 174 22.35 -6.87 -1.82
C SER A 174 22.36 -7.03 -0.30
N ASP A 175 21.44 -6.33 0.36
CA ASP A 175 21.19 -6.36 1.82
C ASP A 175 19.68 -6.42 2.05
N LEU A 176 19.10 -7.55 1.62
CA LEU A 176 17.69 -7.87 1.80
C LEU A 176 17.42 -8.15 3.28
N VAL A 177 16.47 -7.40 3.84
CA VAL A 177 16.05 -7.48 5.24
C VAL A 177 14.55 -7.63 5.31
N ALA A 178 14.07 -8.32 6.34
CA ALA A 178 12.63 -8.43 6.57
C ALA A 178 12.04 -7.04 6.85
N VAL A 179 10.92 -6.72 6.20
CA VAL A 179 10.30 -5.38 6.36
C VAL A 179 9.86 -5.10 7.80
N THR A 180 9.54 -6.13 8.57
CA THR A 180 9.12 -6.04 9.97
C THR A 180 10.27 -5.79 10.95
N THR A 181 11.53 -5.82 10.48
CA THR A 181 12.70 -5.53 11.33
C THR A 181 12.74 -4.08 11.81
N PHE A 182 12.23 -3.12 11.01
CA PHE A 182 12.30 -1.69 11.31
C PHE A 182 11.00 -1.11 11.84
N ASP A 183 9.88 -1.75 11.55
CA ASP A 183 8.58 -1.39 12.12
C ASP A 183 7.71 -2.65 12.26
N THR A 184 7.49 -3.07 13.51
CA THR A 184 6.68 -4.25 13.84
C THR A 184 5.18 -4.00 13.66
N THR A 185 4.75 -2.76 13.41
CA THR A 185 3.35 -2.41 13.13
C THR A 185 2.99 -2.56 11.64
N VAL A 186 3.97 -2.84 10.78
CA VAL A 186 3.74 -3.24 9.39
C VAL A 186 3.20 -4.67 9.39
N HIS A 187 1.97 -4.83 8.91
CA HIS A 187 1.33 -6.14 8.79
C HIS A 187 1.66 -6.77 7.43
N LEU A 188 1.66 -8.10 7.40
CA LEU A 188 1.91 -8.88 6.20
C LEU A 188 0.65 -9.68 5.81
N ASP A 189 0.29 -9.59 4.55
CA ASP A 189 -0.68 -10.45 3.89
C ASP A 189 -0.09 -10.82 2.53
N VAL A 190 0.98 -11.62 2.57
CA VAL A 190 1.80 -11.95 1.40
C VAL A 190 1.02 -12.88 0.47
N ARG A 191 0.36 -12.30 -0.54
CA ARG A 191 -0.64 -12.97 -1.38
C ARG A 191 -0.06 -14.14 -2.16
N TYR A 192 1.19 -13.99 -2.59
CA TYR A 192 1.92 -15.02 -3.33
C TYR A 192 2.47 -16.16 -2.44
N ALA A 193 2.33 -16.10 -1.12
CA ALA A 193 2.58 -17.26 -0.25
C ALA A 193 1.34 -18.17 -0.09
N THR A 194 0.19 -17.79 -0.67
CA THR A 194 -1.08 -18.51 -0.53
C THR A 194 -1.76 -18.72 -1.89
N ARG A 195 -2.99 -19.25 -1.92
CA ARG A 195 -3.83 -19.30 -3.14
C ARG A 195 -4.64 -18.02 -3.36
N ASN A 196 -4.54 -17.05 -2.45
CA ASN A 196 -5.27 -15.80 -2.53
C ASN A 196 -4.52 -14.80 -3.43
N ASN A 197 -4.36 -15.13 -4.72
CA ASN A 197 -3.74 -14.27 -5.73
C ASN A 197 -4.33 -14.56 -7.11
N PHE A 198 -3.94 -13.77 -8.12
CA PHE A 198 -4.54 -13.84 -9.44
C PHE A 198 -4.38 -15.17 -10.19
N MET A 199 -3.39 -16.00 -9.85
CA MET A 199 -3.17 -17.34 -10.44
C MET A 199 -3.59 -18.50 -9.52
N ARG A 200 -4.22 -18.22 -8.37
CA ARG A 200 -4.74 -19.20 -7.41
C ARG A 200 -3.72 -20.26 -6.94
N THR A 201 -2.44 -19.90 -6.92
CA THR A 201 -1.33 -20.81 -6.63
C THR A 201 -0.30 -20.13 -5.71
N PRO A 202 0.25 -20.81 -4.69
CA PRO A 202 1.36 -20.27 -3.91
C PRO A 202 2.67 -20.26 -4.72
N PHE A 203 3.38 -19.13 -4.78
CA PHE A 203 4.67 -18.95 -5.43
C PHE A 203 5.83 -18.88 -4.44
N TYR A 204 5.57 -18.46 -3.20
CA TYR A 204 6.52 -18.43 -2.09
C TYR A 204 6.22 -19.56 -1.09
N SER A 205 7.24 -19.97 -0.35
CA SER A 205 7.10 -20.97 0.73
C SER A 205 6.75 -20.38 2.09
N SER A 206 6.95 -19.08 2.28
CA SER A 206 6.61 -18.39 3.53
C SER A 206 6.01 -17.01 3.27
N ALA A 207 5.15 -16.57 4.19
CA ALA A 207 4.48 -15.27 4.13
C ALA A 207 5.37 -14.16 4.72
N ARG A 208 6.57 -14.01 4.16
CA ARG A 208 7.55 -12.96 4.52
C ARG A 208 7.68 -11.94 3.40
N ALA A 209 8.13 -10.75 3.75
CA ALA A 209 8.43 -9.69 2.80
C ALA A 209 9.81 -9.14 3.09
N PHE A 210 10.62 -8.97 2.04
CA PHE A 210 11.97 -8.45 2.14
C PHE A 210 12.14 -7.24 1.21
N LEU A 211 12.90 -6.26 1.66
CA LEU A 211 13.33 -5.12 0.86
C LEU A 211 14.83 -4.92 1.06
N GLN A 212 15.49 -4.21 0.15
CA GLN A 212 16.81 -3.66 0.44
C GLN A 212 16.71 -2.76 1.68
N ARG A 213 17.71 -2.81 2.56
CA ARG A 213 17.68 -2.07 3.84
C ARG A 213 17.22 -0.61 3.73
N PRO A 214 17.72 0.21 2.78
CA PRO A 214 17.27 1.60 2.67
C PRO A 214 15.77 1.73 2.38
N ALA A 215 15.21 0.85 1.56
CA ALA A 215 13.77 0.81 1.26
C ALA A 215 12.96 0.30 2.45
N ALA A 216 13.44 -0.70 3.20
CA ALA A 216 12.78 -1.18 4.41
C ALA A 216 12.71 -0.09 5.51
N GLU A 217 13.80 0.65 5.71
CA GLU A 217 13.83 1.80 6.61
C GLU A 217 12.88 2.92 6.16
N ALA A 218 12.80 3.17 4.86
CA ALA A 218 11.86 4.14 4.29
C ALA A 218 10.40 3.72 4.52
N LEU A 219 10.08 2.44 4.33
CA LEU A 219 8.75 1.89 4.59
C LEU A 219 8.33 2.10 6.05
N GLY A 220 9.25 1.89 7.00
CA GLY A 220 9.02 2.17 8.42
C GLY A 220 8.69 3.65 8.69
N ARG A 221 9.31 4.59 7.96
CA ARG A 221 8.96 6.01 8.05
C ARG A 221 7.57 6.32 7.47
N ALA A 222 7.20 5.72 6.34
CA ALA A 222 5.84 5.88 5.78
C ALA A 222 4.78 5.35 6.76
N SER A 223 5.02 4.17 7.35
CA SER A 223 4.15 3.61 8.39
C SER A 223 3.96 4.58 9.55
N ALA A 224 5.05 5.22 10.03
CA ALA A 224 4.97 6.24 11.06
C ALA A 224 4.11 7.45 10.70
N MET A 225 4.19 7.91 9.45
CA MET A 225 3.42 9.06 8.96
C MET A 225 1.92 8.79 8.89
N LEU A 226 1.51 7.53 8.73
CA LEU A 226 0.11 7.14 8.59
C LEU A 226 -0.62 6.95 9.91
N ARG A 227 0.11 6.71 11.01
CA ARG A 227 -0.47 6.47 12.35
C ARG A 227 -1.42 7.60 12.82
N PRO A 228 -1.09 8.90 12.68
CA PRO A 228 -2.00 9.99 13.05
C PRO A 228 -3.33 10.00 12.25
N PHE A 229 -3.37 9.37 11.08
CA PHE A 229 -4.57 9.24 10.25
C PHE A 229 -5.39 7.98 10.57
N GLY A 230 -4.96 7.19 11.56
CA GLY A 230 -5.63 5.96 11.95
C GLY A 230 -5.33 4.76 11.05
N TYR A 231 -4.21 4.79 10.29
CA TYR A 231 -3.83 3.71 9.40
C TYR A 231 -2.43 3.15 9.69
N GLY A 232 -2.25 1.87 9.41
CA GLY A 232 -0.95 1.22 9.25
C GLY A 232 -0.80 0.62 7.85
N LEU A 233 0.37 0.03 7.57
CA LEU A 233 0.68 -0.58 6.27
C LEU A 233 0.43 -2.10 6.29
N LEU A 234 -0.17 -2.60 5.22
CA LEU A 234 -0.37 -4.03 4.96
C LEU A 234 0.33 -4.41 3.65
N VAL A 235 1.42 -5.17 3.74
CA VAL A 235 2.24 -5.55 2.58
C VAL A 235 1.73 -6.83 1.94
N HIS A 236 1.52 -6.79 0.62
CA HIS A 236 1.07 -7.91 -0.22
C HIS A 236 2.21 -8.60 -0.97
N ASP A 237 3.21 -7.84 -1.41
CA ASP A 237 4.43 -8.36 -2.01
C ASP A 237 5.60 -7.37 -1.84
N ALA A 238 6.83 -7.86 -1.91
CA ALA A 238 8.04 -7.06 -1.85
C ALA A 238 9.11 -7.69 -2.74
N TYR A 239 10.25 -8.14 -2.19
CA TYR A 239 11.19 -8.94 -2.96
C TYR A 239 10.51 -10.18 -3.57
N ARG A 240 10.59 -10.28 -4.90
CA ARG A 240 10.06 -11.38 -5.71
C ARG A 240 11.22 -12.05 -6.44
N PRO A 241 11.51 -13.34 -6.27
CA PRO A 241 12.55 -14.00 -7.06
C PRO A 241 12.20 -13.97 -8.56
N TRP A 242 13.19 -13.76 -9.44
CA TRP A 242 12.96 -13.59 -10.88
C TRP A 242 12.12 -14.68 -11.55
N TYR A 243 12.24 -15.94 -11.12
CA TYR A 243 11.44 -17.04 -11.70
C TYR A 243 9.93 -16.80 -11.55
N VAL A 244 9.48 -16.12 -10.49
CA VAL A 244 8.07 -15.78 -10.27
C VAL A 244 7.61 -14.73 -11.29
N THR A 245 8.44 -13.72 -11.57
CA THR A 245 8.17 -12.75 -12.66
C THR A 245 8.00 -13.47 -13.99
N LYS A 246 8.88 -14.43 -14.30
CA LYS A 246 8.74 -15.24 -15.53
C LYS A 246 7.44 -16.04 -15.54
N MET A 247 7.06 -16.67 -14.43
CA MET A 247 5.78 -17.39 -14.34
C MET A 247 4.58 -16.46 -14.56
N PHE A 248 4.60 -15.27 -13.97
CA PHE A 248 3.52 -14.28 -14.12
C PHE A 248 3.37 -13.86 -15.58
N TRP A 249 4.47 -13.54 -16.25
CA TRP A 249 4.46 -13.13 -17.65
C TRP A 249 3.95 -14.21 -18.61
N GLU A 250 4.47 -15.43 -18.47
CA GLU A 250 4.11 -16.56 -19.34
C GLU A 250 2.70 -17.08 -19.07
N GLY A 251 2.22 -16.93 -17.83
CA GLY A 251 0.87 -17.32 -17.43
C GLY A 251 -0.20 -16.27 -17.78
N THR A 252 0.17 -14.99 -17.90
CA THR A 252 -0.81 -13.91 -18.07
C THR A 252 -1.20 -13.69 -19.53
N PRO A 253 -2.52 -13.63 -19.85
CA PRO A 253 -3.02 -13.25 -21.16
C PRO A 253 -2.41 -11.95 -21.68
N VAL A 254 -2.09 -11.90 -22.98
CA VAL A 254 -1.39 -10.76 -23.61
C VAL A 254 -2.04 -9.39 -23.30
N PRO A 255 -3.37 -9.20 -23.37
CA PRO A 255 -3.99 -7.90 -23.06
C PRO A 255 -3.78 -7.42 -21.62
N GLN A 256 -3.46 -8.34 -20.70
CA GLN A 256 -3.27 -8.06 -19.28
C GLN A 256 -1.79 -7.90 -18.90
N ARG A 257 -0.86 -8.08 -19.84
CA ARG A 257 0.59 -7.99 -19.57
C ARG A 257 1.08 -6.60 -19.16
N VAL A 258 0.24 -5.56 -19.28
CA VAL A 258 0.54 -4.23 -18.71
C VAL A 258 0.66 -4.26 -17.18
N PHE A 259 0.07 -5.26 -16.50
CA PHE A 259 0.11 -5.43 -15.05
C PHE A 259 1.16 -6.47 -14.58
N VAL A 260 2.00 -6.97 -15.47
CA VAL A 260 3.08 -7.90 -15.10
C VAL A 260 4.37 -7.51 -15.80
N ALA A 261 5.47 -7.48 -15.05
CA ALA A 261 6.77 -7.11 -15.61
C ALA A 261 7.26 -8.13 -16.64
N ASP A 262 7.86 -7.64 -17.72
CA ASP A 262 8.55 -8.47 -18.71
C ASP A 262 9.83 -9.06 -18.09
N PRO A 263 9.95 -10.40 -17.97
CA PRO A 263 11.11 -11.04 -17.35
C PRO A 263 12.41 -10.79 -18.12
N ALA A 264 12.35 -10.41 -19.41
CA ALA A 264 13.53 -10.03 -20.18
C ALA A 264 14.16 -8.71 -19.71
N GLN A 265 13.40 -7.86 -19.01
CA GLN A 265 13.86 -6.61 -18.39
C GLN A 265 14.01 -6.73 -16.87
N GLY A 266 13.51 -7.84 -16.30
CA GLY A 266 13.34 -8.02 -14.87
C GLY A 266 12.22 -7.16 -14.28
N SER A 267 12.03 -7.29 -12.97
CA SER A 267 11.09 -6.48 -12.19
C SER A 267 11.84 -5.71 -11.10
N ARG A 268 11.33 -4.55 -10.70
CA ARG A 268 11.85 -3.85 -9.52
C ARG A 268 11.66 -4.67 -8.24
N HIS A 269 10.64 -5.53 -8.18
CA HIS A 269 10.51 -6.52 -7.11
C HIS A 269 11.69 -7.50 -7.07
N ASN A 270 12.27 -7.88 -8.22
CA ASN A 270 13.45 -8.75 -8.24
C ASN A 270 14.67 -8.10 -7.60
N ARG A 271 14.69 -6.77 -7.54
CA ARG A 271 15.80 -5.99 -7.00
C ARG A 271 15.65 -5.73 -5.49
N GLY A 272 14.52 -6.10 -4.90
CA GLY A 272 14.17 -5.79 -3.50
C GLY A 272 13.84 -4.33 -3.28
N GLU A 273 13.46 -3.62 -4.33
CA GLU A 273 13.30 -2.16 -4.34
C GLU A 273 11.89 -1.75 -4.81
N ALA A 274 10.94 -2.68 -4.76
CA ALA A 274 9.53 -2.42 -4.95
C ALA A 274 8.70 -3.14 -3.88
N VAL A 275 7.57 -2.53 -3.53
CA VAL A 275 6.62 -3.06 -2.56
C VAL A 275 5.20 -2.83 -3.05
N ASP A 276 4.40 -3.88 -2.94
CA ASP A 276 2.97 -3.86 -3.16
C ASP A 276 2.27 -3.83 -1.80
N LEU A 277 1.43 -2.83 -1.56
CA LEU A 277 0.78 -2.68 -0.26
C LEU A 277 -0.54 -1.90 -0.31
N THR A 278 -1.27 -2.02 0.79
CA THR A 278 -2.45 -1.20 1.10
C THR A 278 -2.37 -0.64 2.52
N LEU A 279 -3.37 0.15 2.89
CA LEU A 279 -3.59 0.58 4.27
C LEU A 279 -4.42 -0.45 5.02
N TYR A 280 -4.23 -0.56 6.34
CA TYR A 280 -5.21 -1.16 7.24
C TYR A 280 -5.65 -0.15 8.31
N ASP A 281 -6.90 -0.21 8.73
CA ASP A 281 -7.47 0.68 9.75
C ASP A 281 -7.02 0.21 11.14
N LEU A 282 -6.33 1.09 11.89
CA LEU A 282 -5.73 0.75 13.20
C LEU A 282 -6.78 0.36 14.26
N ARG A 283 -8.01 0.85 14.12
CA ARG A 283 -9.08 0.57 15.09
C ARG A 283 -9.70 -0.80 14.87
N THR A 284 -9.86 -1.21 13.62
CA THR A 284 -10.55 -2.45 13.24
C THR A 284 -9.60 -3.59 12.87
N GLY A 285 -8.34 -3.27 12.57
CA GLY A 285 -7.35 -4.22 12.04
C GLY A 285 -7.63 -4.69 10.61
N LYS A 286 -8.66 -4.14 9.95
CA LYS A 286 -9.09 -4.59 8.62
C LYS A 286 -8.36 -3.81 7.51
N PRO A 287 -8.07 -4.44 6.36
CA PRO A 287 -7.62 -3.72 5.17
C PRO A 287 -8.59 -2.59 4.80
N ALA A 288 -8.05 -1.45 4.39
CA ALA A 288 -8.84 -0.36 3.82
C ALA A 288 -9.38 -0.77 2.45
N GLU A 289 -10.64 -0.44 2.18
CA GLU A 289 -11.21 -0.60 0.85
C GLU A 289 -10.64 0.46 -0.09
N MET A 290 -10.06 0.05 -1.21
CA MET A 290 -9.47 0.95 -2.21
C MET A 290 -10.37 1.03 -3.45
N THR A 291 -9.96 1.79 -4.46
CA THR A 291 -10.76 1.94 -5.70
C THR A 291 -10.86 0.64 -6.50
N GLY A 292 -9.86 -0.23 -6.42
CA GLY A 292 -9.80 -1.57 -7.00
C GLY A 292 -9.10 -2.54 -6.04
N GLY A 293 -9.21 -3.84 -6.28
CA GLY A 293 -8.50 -4.86 -5.52
C GLY A 293 -7.00 -4.93 -5.88
N TYR A 294 -6.20 -5.57 -5.01
CA TYR A 294 -4.82 -5.94 -5.34
C TYR A 294 -4.78 -7.01 -6.45
N ASP A 295 -3.77 -6.96 -7.32
CA ASP A 295 -3.64 -7.74 -8.57
C ASP A 295 -4.83 -7.59 -9.54
N GLU A 296 -5.71 -6.61 -9.34
CA GLU A 296 -6.82 -6.38 -10.27
C GLU A 296 -6.26 -5.87 -11.60
N MET A 297 -6.60 -6.51 -12.71
CA MET A 297 -6.09 -6.11 -14.04
C MET A 297 -7.14 -5.30 -14.81
N THR A 298 -7.63 -4.21 -14.21
CA THR A 298 -8.66 -3.33 -14.79
C THR A 298 -8.30 -1.85 -14.65
N ALA A 299 -9.13 -0.97 -15.24
CA ALA A 299 -9.00 0.48 -15.10
C ALA A 299 -9.03 0.96 -13.62
N ARG A 300 -9.62 0.19 -12.70
CA ARG A 300 -9.71 0.53 -11.27
C ARG A 300 -8.36 0.51 -10.55
N SER A 301 -7.36 -0.10 -11.17
CA SER A 301 -6.00 -0.25 -10.65
C SER A 301 -5.13 0.97 -10.86
N TYR A 302 -5.48 1.85 -11.80
CA TYR A 302 -4.69 3.04 -12.08
C TYR A 302 -4.70 4.02 -10.89
N PRO A 303 -3.56 4.63 -10.51
CA PRO A 303 -3.48 5.59 -9.41
C PRO A 303 -4.34 6.85 -9.59
N VAL A 304 -4.80 7.12 -10.81
CA VAL A 304 -5.63 8.28 -11.16
C VAL A 304 -7.09 7.90 -11.45
N TYR A 305 -7.49 6.66 -11.16
CA TYR A 305 -8.86 6.20 -11.40
C TYR A 305 -9.91 7.12 -10.72
N PRO A 306 -10.88 7.67 -11.44
CA PRO A 306 -11.77 8.69 -10.89
C PRO A 306 -13.00 8.13 -10.14
N GLY A 307 -13.32 6.85 -10.33
CA GLY A 307 -14.50 6.22 -9.74
C GLY A 307 -14.40 5.94 -8.24
N GLY A 308 -15.32 5.12 -7.73
CA GLY A 308 -15.37 4.73 -6.31
C GLY A 308 -15.95 5.80 -5.39
N THR A 309 -15.66 5.70 -4.10
CA THR A 309 -16.07 6.67 -3.08
C THR A 309 -14.99 7.72 -2.82
N SER A 310 -15.39 8.85 -2.24
CA SER A 310 -14.48 9.88 -1.73
C SER A 310 -13.49 9.28 -0.73
N LEU A 311 -13.95 8.38 0.15
CA LEU A 311 -13.10 7.70 1.12
C LEU A 311 -12.06 6.79 0.44
N GLN A 312 -12.45 5.99 -0.56
CA GLN A 312 -11.53 5.12 -1.30
C GLN A 312 -10.44 5.92 -2.02
N ARG A 313 -10.82 7.00 -2.73
CA ARG A 313 -9.86 7.88 -3.41
C ARG A 313 -8.94 8.57 -2.41
N TRP A 314 -9.48 9.09 -1.31
CA TRP A 314 -8.68 9.71 -0.25
C TRP A 314 -7.70 8.72 0.41
N GLN A 315 -8.10 7.46 0.64
CA GLN A 315 -7.21 6.42 1.18
C GLN A 315 -6.07 6.08 0.22
N ARG A 316 -6.38 5.93 -1.07
CA ARG A 316 -5.38 5.72 -2.13
C ARG A 316 -4.39 6.89 -2.20
N ASP A 317 -4.90 8.12 -2.19
CA ASP A 317 -4.08 9.32 -2.30
C ASP A 317 -3.23 9.53 -1.03
N LEU A 318 -3.77 9.22 0.16
CA LEU A 318 -3.03 9.22 1.42
C LEU A 318 -1.86 8.22 1.38
N LEU A 319 -2.12 6.98 0.95
CA LEU A 319 -1.08 5.96 0.79
C LEU A 319 0.02 6.47 -0.15
N ARG A 320 -0.36 6.96 -1.33
CA ARG A 320 0.57 7.47 -2.33
C ARG A 320 1.45 8.56 -1.76
N VAL A 321 0.88 9.59 -1.14
CA VAL A 321 1.65 10.72 -0.61
C VAL A 321 2.59 10.26 0.53
N ALA A 322 2.14 9.36 1.42
CA ALA A 322 3.00 8.84 2.48
C ALA A 322 4.22 8.09 1.92
N MET A 323 4.01 7.27 0.90
CA MET A 323 5.08 6.50 0.24
C MET A 323 6.03 7.42 -0.55
N GLU A 324 5.49 8.37 -1.33
CA GLU A 324 6.29 9.32 -2.11
C GLU A 324 7.13 10.26 -1.21
N SER A 325 6.62 10.59 -0.01
CA SER A 325 7.35 11.41 0.98
C SER A 325 8.64 10.78 1.49
N VAL A 326 8.76 9.45 1.39
CA VAL A 326 9.92 8.72 1.92
C VAL A 326 10.81 8.14 0.82
N GLY A 327 10.58 8.55 -0.43
CA GLY A 327 11.45 8.22 -1.58
C GLY A 327 10.97 7.07 -2.45
N PHE A 328 9.73 6.63 -2.29
CA PHE A 328 9.08 5.76 -3.28
C PHE A 328 8.42 6.56 -4.40
N THR A 329 8.01 5.90 -5.47
CA THR A 329 7.21 6.45 -6.56
C THR A 329 6.15 5.43 -6.94
N VAL A 330 4.89 5.85 -7.07
CA VAL A 330 3.81 4.94 -7.49
C VAL A 330 4.01 4.52 -8.95
N TYR A 331 3.73 3.26 -9.27
CA TYR A 331 3.70 2.80 -10.66
C TYR A 331 2.42 3.29 -11.35
N ASP A 332 2.54 3.68 -12.62
CA ASP A 332 1.48 4.40 -13.36
C ASP A 332 0.24 3.55 -13.64
N ALA A 333 0.37 2.22 -13.66
CA ALA A 333 -0.74 1.29 -13.85
C ALA A 333 -1.35 0.74 -12.54
N GLU A 334 -0.67 0.88 -11.40
CA GLU A 334 -0.99 0.13 -10.17
C GLU A 334 -0.91 1.01 -8.92
N TRP A 335 -2.07 1.31 -8.32
CA TRP A 335 -2.16 2.19 -7.14
C TRP A 335 -1.46 1.63 -5.89
N TRP A 336 -1.26 0.32 -5.82
CA TRP A 336 -0.63 -0.38 -4.69
C TRP A 336 0.88 -0.52 -4.81
N HIS A 337 1.45 -0.32 -6.01
CA HIS A 337 2.84 -0.63 -6.32
C HIS A 337 3.72 0.60 -6.20
N PHE A 338 4.82 0.47 -5.45
CA PHE A 338 5.73 1.57 -5.16
C PHE A 338 7.18 1.15 -5.40
N ASP A 339 7.84 1.84 -6.33
CA ASP A 339 9.27 1.71 -6.64
C ASP A 339 10.08 2.62 -5.72
N PHE A 340 11.11 2.10 -5.04
CA PHE A 340 12.07 2.92 -4.33
C PHE A 340 13.08 3.52 -5.30
N LYS A 341 13.46 4.79 -5.07
CA LYS A 341 14.30 5.59 -5.97
C LYS A 341 15.62 4.95 -6.44
N ASP A 342 16.19 4.05 -5.64
CA ASP A 342 17.51 3.43 -5.90
C ASP A 342 17.42 2.08 -6.63
N TRP A 343 16.24 1.68 -7.14
CA TRP A 343 16.03 0.35 -7.73
C TRP A 343 17.03 -0.03 -8.82
N ARG A 344 17.52 0.94 -9.61
CA ARG A 344 18.52 0.72 -10.67
C ARG A 344 19.91 0.34 -10.14
N SER A 345 20.19 0.58 -8.86
CA SER A 345 21.47 0.29 -8.23
C SER A 345 21.63 -1.16 -7.77
N TYR A 346 20.61 -2.01 -7.97
CA TYR A 346 20.63 -3.41 -7.54
C TYR A 346 20.36 -4.35 -8.74
N PRO A 347 21.03 -5.51 -8.81
CA PRO A 347 20.83 -6.45 -9.90
C PRO A 347 19.52 -7.24 -9.71
N ILE A 348 19.07 -7.92 -10.76
CA ILE A 348 17.96 -8.88 -10.69
C ILE A 348 18.32 -10.01 -9.72
N GLY A 349 17.55 -10.12 -8.65
CA GLY A 349 17.65 -11.17 -7.65
C GLY A 349 16.97 -12.47 -8.07
N THR A 350 17.63 -13.57 -7.75
CA THR A 350 17.18 -14.95 -8.05
C THR A 350 17.00 -15.80 -6.81
N GLN A 351 17.44 -15.31 -5.65
CA GLN A 351 17.42 -16.07 -4.40
C GLN A 351 15.98 -16.42 -4.04
N THR A 352 15.70 -17.68 -3.75
CA THR A 352 14.41 -18.11 -3.20
C THR A 352 14.32 -17.73 -1.73
N PHE A 353 13.12 -17.80 -1.14
CA PHE A 353 12.92 -17.41 0.26
C PHE A 353 13.68 -18.34 1.22
N GLU A 354 13.77 -19.63 0.90
CA GLU A 354 14.57 -20.61 1.66
C GLU A 354 16.07 -20.29 1.62
N GLN A 355 16.55 -19.75 0.50
CA GLN A 355 17.96 -19.35 0.35
C GLN A 355 18.28 -18.09 1.16
N LEU A 356 17.31 -17.21 1.41
CA LEU A 356 17.50 -16.03 2.27
C LEU A 356 17.69 -16.43 3.75
N ASP A 357 17.02 -17.49 4.21
CA ASP A 357 17.09 -17.96 5.60
C ASP A 357 18.47 -18.48 6.01
N THR A 358 19.18 -19.09 5.07
CA THR A 358 20.53 -19.63 5.30
C THR A 358 21.60 -18.56 5.46
N ARG A 359 21.32 -17.30 5.08
CA ARG A 359 22.25 -16.17 5.26
C ARG A 359 22.10 -15.49 6.62
N ASP A 360 20.87 -15.32 7.10
CA ASP A 360 20.59 -14.73 8.43
C ASP A 360 21.18 -15.57 9.57
N SER A 361 21.19 -16.91 9.39
CA SER A 361 21.80 -17.84 10.34
C SER A 361 23.34 -17.87 10.30
N GLY A 362 23.97 -17.35 9.25
CA GLY A 362 25.44 -17.32 9.09
C GLY A 362 26.13 -16.05 9.64
N LEU A 363 25.38 -14.97 9.87
CA LEU A 363 25.89 -13.70 10.42
C LEU A 363 25.74 -13.59 11.96
N GLY A 364 25.08 -14.56 12.59
CA GLY A 364 24.83 -14.61 14.03
C GLY A 364 25.63 -15.69 14.76
N THR A 365 26.97 -15.67 14.72
CA THR A 365 27.88 -16.24 15.76
C THR A 365 29.35 -16.06 15.36
N ARG A 366 29.84 -14.82 15.34
CA ARG A 366 31.25 -14.56 15.66
C ARG A 366 31.31 -13.63 16.87
N ARG A 367 30.82 -14.12 18.02
CA ARG A 367 31.34 -13.63 19.30
C ARG A 367 32.80 -14.05 19.34
N GLY A 368 33.69 -13.07 19.46
CA GLY A 368 35.13 -13.29 19.48
C GLY A 368 35.50 -14.40 20.44
N ALA A 369 36.18 -15.42 19.92
CA ALA A 369 36.97 -16.30 20.76
C ALA A 369 38.05 -15.43 21.40
N VAL A 370 37.90 -15.17 22.69
CA VAL A 370 38.97 -14.69 23.56
C VAL A 370 40.09 -15.73 23.47
N PRO A 371 41.35 -15.35 23.22
CA PRO A 371 42.43 -16.33 23.28
C PRO A 371 42.57 -16.79 24.72
N GLU A 372 42.39 -18.10 24.97
CA GLU A 372 42.69 -18.70 26.25
C GLU A 372 44.15 -18.41 26.62
N SER A 373 44.32 -17.61 27.67
CA SER A 373 45.59 -17.46 28.36
C SER A 373 46.01 -18.81 28.92
N ARG A 374 47.20 -19.29 28.49
CA ARG A 374 47.87 -20.46 29.06
C ARG A 374 48.00 -20.31 30.58
N VAL A 375 47.26 -21.12 31.32
CA VAL A 375 47.53 -21.41 32.73
C VAL A 375 48.60 -22.51 32.77
N PRO A 376 49.71 -22.36 33.50
CA PRO A 376 50.72 -23.41 33.60
C PRO A 376 50.19 -24.59 34.44
N ARG A 377 50.47 -25.82 33.98
CA ARG A 377 50.21 -27.05 34.75
C ARG A 377 51.11 -27.09 35.99
N PRO A 378 50.63 -27.55 37.15
CA PRO A 378 51.49 -27.84 38.28
C PRO A 378 52.25 -29.15 38.04
N GLU A 379 53.57 -29.11 38.27
CA GLU A 379 54.46 -30.27 38.24
C GLU A 379 54.12 -31.23 39.38
N SER A 380 53.90 -32.50 39.03
CA SER A 380 53.84 -33.61 39.98
C SER A 380 55.24 -34.04 40.38
N ARG A 381 55.60 -33.80 41.64
CA ARG A 381 56.84 -34.28 42.27
C ARG A 381 56.66 -35.74 42.70
N PRO A 382 57.61 -36.65 42.43
CA PRO A 382 57.50 -38.05 42.84
C PRO A 382 57.89 -38.21 44.32
N LEU A 383 57.15 -39.04 45.06
CA LEU A 383 57.55 -39.56 46.35
C LEU A 383 58.11 -40.98 46.15
N GLN A 384 59.35 -41.18 46.59
CA GLN A 384 59.93 -42.44 47.02
C GLN A 384 60.97 -42.16 48.12
N PRO A 385 61.32 -43.14 48.97
CA PRO A 385 60.76 -44.49 49.11
C PRO A 385 59.76 -44.62 50.26
#